data_AF-A0AA40KL78-F1
#
_entry.id   AF-A0AA40KL78-F1
#
_cell.length_a   1.000
_cell.length_b   1.000
_cell.length_c   1.000
_cell.angle_alpha   90.00
_cell.angle_beta   90.00
_cell.angle_gamma   90.00
#
_symmetry.space_group_name_H-M   'P 1'
#
loop_
_entity.id
_entity.type
_entity.pdbx_description
1 polymer ?
#
loop_
_entity_poly.entity_id
_entity_poly.type
_entity_poly.pdbx_seq_one_letter_code
_entity_poly.pdbx_strand_id
1 'polypeptide(L)'
;MQRFKRRKYFNPDTTMERNTLMAQCYPKLKDYCREKHGLEFQVVDMRWGVRDEATDDHMTTELCMREIENCQRLSMGPNFVVFLGQKYGYRPIPTYVLSSELEMLRTELESQGMDVGLLDKWYKKDSNAVPPTSILQPISSILKNFNNKRIPKLQQEDQAIWWDTMVKMQKLFRKGAQSLYNSGKFDKDTMHNYFMSVTEREVINGILNVKNTKNHCLAYIRYINNINLQNLRKASLFLDIVNRSLDNEASKLLANLRDERLPDKIETTNLQRYTVEWIGREGLDPETHSEYLQHFITHFYRNIVKLVDRAMRKEDSSAQGQIITEILQHLHACNNSVRVNPTKTIIEQKLSYSDELPGSNPK
;
A
#
# COMPACT_ATOMS: atom_id res chain seq x y z
N MET A 1 14.73 10.74 17.85
CA MET A 1 13.68 9.83 18.39
C MET A 1 12.32 10.40 18.02
N GLN A 2 11.78 10.08 16.83
CA GLN A 2 10.44 10.54 16.44
C GLN A 2 9.38 9.65 17.12
N ARG A 3 8.58 10.23 18.01
CA ARG A 3 7.43 9.56 18.62
C ARG A 3 6.32 9.44 17.56
N PHE A 4 6.22 8.28 16.92
CA PHE A 4 5.16 8.00 15.96
C PHE A 4 3.85 7.64 16.69
N LYS A 5 2.83 8.51 16.60
CA LYS A 5 1.48 8.19 17.10
C LYS A 5 0.84 7.11 16.21
N ARG A 6 0.37 6.03 16.82
CA ARG A 6 -0.51 5.05 16.16
C ARG A 6 -1.79 5.75 15.72
N ARG A 7 -2.12 5.71 14.42
CA ARG A 7 -3.36 6.26 13.87
C ARG A 7 -4.40 5.16 13.65
N LYS A 8 -5.68 5.51 13.81
CA LYS A 8 -6.85 4.60 13.74
C LYS A 8 -7.01 3.83 12.41
N TYR A 9 -6.34 4.27 11.33
CA TYR A 9 -6.38 3.62 10.01
C TYR A 9 -5.28 2.59 9.77
N PHE A 10 -4.35 2.45 10.72
CA PHE A 10 -3.20 1.57 10.58
C PHE A 10 -3.63 0.11 10.75
N ASN A 11 -3.43 -0.73 9.72
CA ASN A 11 -3.48 -2.17 9.89
C ASN A 11 -2.21 -2.62 10.65
N PRO A 12 -2.31 -3.03 11.93
CA PRO A 12 -1.14 -3.37 12.73
C PRO A 12 -0.68 -4.81 12.53
N ASP A 13 -1.44 -5.63 11.80
CA ASP A 13 -1.25 -7.08 11.64
C ASP A 13 0.21 -7.41 11.28
N THR A 14 0.80 -6.68 10.33
CA THR A 14 2.15 -6.96 9.78
C THR A 14 3.25 -6.08 10.37
N THR A 15 3.05 -5.50 11.56
CA THR A 15 4.01 -4.56 12.17
C THR A 15 5.36 -5.25 12.47
N MET A 16 5.31 -6.50 12.92
CA MET A 16 6.51 -7.26 13.28
C MET A 16 7.41 -7.47 12.06
N GLU A 17 6.84 -7.97 10.96
CA GLU A 17 7.54 -8.21 9.70
C GLU A 17 8.12 -6.93 9.11
N ARG A 18 7.32 -5.86 9.03
CA ARG A 18 7.76 -4.57 8.48
C ARG A 18 8.90 -3.97 9.27
N ASN A 19 8.83 -4.00 10.60
CA ASN A 19 9.91 -3.50 11.45
C ASN A 19 11.20 -4.30 11.25
N THR A 20 11.11 -5.63 11.13
CA THR A 20 12.28 -6.48 10.87
C THR A 20 12.88 -6.20 9.49
N LEU A 21 12.07 -6.00 8.45
CA LEU A 21 12.55 -5.62 7.12
C LEU A 21 13.30 -4.28 7.13
N MET A 22 12.72 -3.27 7.78
CA MET A 22 13.35 -1.95 7.92
C MET A 22 14.70 -2.04 8.65
N ALA A 23 14.76 -2.82 9.73
CA ALA A 23 15.96 -2.94 10.54
C ALA A 23 17.07 -3.76 9.86
N GLN A 24 16.73 -4.84 9.16
CA GLN A 24 17.71 -5.86 8.79
C GLN A 24 17.84 -6.12 7.27
N CYS A 25 16.78 -5.91 6.50
CA CYS A 25 16.72 -6.32 5.10
C CYS A 25 16.92 -5.15 4.12
N TYR A 26 16.20 -4.05 4.30
CA TYR A 26 16.26 -2.90 3.39
C TYR A 26 17.66 -2.28 3.27
N PRO A 27 18.47 -2.13 4.35
CA PRO A 27 19.84 -1.66 4.22
C PRO A 27 20.68 -2.54 3.29
N LYS A 28 20.59 -3.87 3.45
CA LYS A 28 21.32 -4.83 2.61
C LYS A 28 20.90 -4.77 1.15
N LEU A 29 19.59 -4.61 0.89
CA LEU A 29 19.07 -4.45 -0.48
C LEU A 29 19.55 -3.15 -1.13
N LYS A 30 19.63 -2.05 -0.37
CA LYS A 30 20.21 -0.78 -0.84
C LYS A 30 21.66 -0.94 -1.24
N ASP A 31 22.45 -1.58 -0.39
CA ASP A 31 23.87 -1.82 -0.66
C ASP A 31 24.04 -2.71 -1.89
N TYR A 32 23.29 -3.81 -1.98
CA TYR A 32 23.31 -4.71 -3.14
C TYR A 32 22.95 -4.02 -4.46
N CYS A 33 21.85 -3.27 -4.51
CA CYS A 33 21.40 -2.60 -5.73
C CYS A 33 22.40 -1.52 -6.18
N ARG A 34 22.96 -0.78 -5.22
CA ARG A 34 23.95 0.27 -5.47
C ARG A 34 25.27 -0.31 -5.97
N GLU A 35 25.79 -1.33 -5.30
CA GLU A 35 27.12 -1.88 -5.58
C GLU A 35 27.14 -2.77 -6.82
N LYS A 36 26.08 -3.54 -7.06
CA LYS A 36 26.03 -4.47 -8.20
C LYS A 36 25.56 -3.82 -9.49
N HIS A 37 24.55 -2.94 -9.39
CA HIS A 37 23.82 -2.43 -10.57
C HIS A 37 23.85 -0.90 -10.69
N GLY A 38 24.49 -0.19 -9.75
CA GLY A 38 24.47 1.28 -9.74
C GLY A 38 23.07 1.87 -9.51
N LEU A 39 22.13 1.08 -8.97
CA LEU A 39 20.74 1.49 -8.78
C LEU A 39 20.46 1.99 -7.37
N GLU A 40 19.51 2.91 -7.25
CA GLU A 40 18.91 3.27 -5.98
C GLU A 40 17.75 2.34 -5.63
N PHE A 41 17.78 1.76 -4.42
CA PHE A 41 16.65 0.99 -3.89
C PHE A 41 15.82 1.85 -2.94
N GLN A 42 14.58 2.13 -3.34
CA GLN A 42 13.60 2.87 -2.55
C GLN A 42 12.44 1.96 -2.13
N VAL A 43 11.96 2.15 -0.91
CA VAL A 43 10.80 1.44 -0.37
C VAL A 43 9.77 2.45 0.03
N VAL A 44 8.53 2.22 -0.43
CA VAL A 44 7.38 3.00 -0.01
C VAL A 44 6.47 2.11 0.83
N ASP A 45 6.36 2.43 2.12
CA ASP A 45 5.45 1.75 3.04
C ASP A 45 4.16 2.55 3.17
N MET A 46 3.09 2.04 2.55
CA MET A 46 1.75 2.65 2.51
C MET A 46 1.06 2.80 3.88
N ARG A 47 1.66 2.26 4.94
CA ARG A 47 1.13 2.32 6.30
C ARG A 47 1.86 3.35 7.15
N TRP A 48 2.93 3.95 6.64
CA TRP A 48 3.70 4.99 7.33
C TRP A 48 3.46 6.36 6.68
N GLY A 49 3.60 7.43 7.47
CA GLY A 49 3.64 8.79 6.92
C GLY A 49 2.30 9.39 6.47
N VAL A 50 1.15 8.76 6.75
CA VAL A 50 -0.15 9.41 6.51
C VAL A 50 -0.23 10.68 7.36
N ARG A 51 -0.52 11.81 6.72
CA ARG A 51 -0.64 13.16 7.32
C ARG A 51 -2.04 13.40 7.88
N ASP A 52 -2.19 14.24 8.92
CA ASP A 52 -3.51 14.43 9.59
C ASP A 52 -4.51 15.05 8.58
N GLU A 53 -3.98 15.87 7.70
CA GLU A 53 -4.63 16.53 6.58
C GLU A 53 -5.21 15.50 5.59
N ALA A 54 -4.45 14.45 5.27
CA ALA A 54 -4.93 13.37 4.38
C ALA A 54 -6.05 12.52 5.01
N THR A 55 -6.20 12.55 6.34
CA THR A 55 -7.36 11.98 7.03
C THR A 55 -8.55 12.92 6.95
N ASP A 56 -8.33 14.21 7.13
CA ASP A 56 -9.34 15.26 7.07
C ASP A 56 -10.03 15.31 5.70
N ASP A 57 -9.23 15.27 4.63
CA ASP A 57 -9.69 15.35 3.25
C ASP A 57 -10.09 13.99 2.65
N HIS A 58 -10.09 12.92 3.45
CA HIS A 58 -10.39 11.55 2.98
C HIS A 58 -9.49 11.05 1.83
N MET A 59 -8.25 11.55 1.78
CA MET A 59 -7.30 11.25 0.69
C MET A 59 -6.42 10.04 0.93
N THR A 60 -6.49 9.41 2.10
CA THR A 60 -5.57 8.32 2.47
C THR A 60 -5.61 7.15 1.47
N THR A 61 -6.80 6.74 0.99
CA THR A 61 -6.93 5.65 0.02
C THR A 61 -6.48 6.08 -1.38
N GLU A 62 -6.80 7.30 -1.81
CA GLU A 62 -6.41 7.79 -3.15
C GLU A 62 -4.89 7.96 -3.26
N LEU A 63 -4.26 8.58 -2.26
CA LEU A 63 -2.81 8.65 -2.16
C LEU A 63 -2.19 7.27 -2.22
N CYS A 64 -2.85 6.27 -1.61
CA CYS A 64 -2.36 4.92 -1.66
C CYS A 64 -2.40 4.31 -3.06
N MET A 65 -3.50 4.49 -3.80
CA MET A 65 -3.62 3.95 -5.15
C MET A 65 -2.66 4.64 -6.12
N ARG A 66 -2.52 5.97 -6.01
CA ARG A 66 -1.59 6.76 -6.82
C ARG A 66 -0.14 6.34 -6.62
N GLU A 67 0.23 6.00 -5.39
CA GLU A 67 1.59 5.53 -5.11
C GLU A 67 1.87 4.16 -5.70
N ILE A 68 0.88 3.25 -5.69
CA ILE A 68 0.99 1.96 -6.39
C ILE A 68 1.20 2.18 -7.89
N GLU A 69 0.42 3.06 -8.51
CA GLU A 69 0.57 3.42 -9.92
C GLU A 69 1.96 4.02 -10.21
N ASN A 70 2.46 4.90 -9.35
CA ASN A 70 3.80 5.47 -9.46
C ASN A 70 4.88 4.39 -9.39
N CYS A 71 4.81 3.47 -8.42
CA CYS A 71 5.74 2.34 -8.32
C CYS A 71 5.67 1.48 -9.59
N GLN A 72 4.48 1.18 -10.10
CA GLN A 72 4.30 0.40 -11.32
C GLN A 72 4.92 1.08 -12.55
N ARG A 73 4.83 2.42 -12.63
CA ARG A 73 5.34 3.21 -13.75
C ARG A 73 6.84 3.47 -13.68
N LEU A 74 7.39 3.67 -12.48
CA LEU A 74 8.76 4.15 -12.28
C LEU A 74 9.75 3.03 -11.96
N SER A 75 9.31 1.92 -11.36
CA SER A 75 10.21 0.85 -10.94
C SER A 75 10.58 -0.05 -12.11
N MET A 76 11.89 -0.26 -12.32
CA MET A 76 12.38 -1.23 -13.31
C MET A 76 12.17 -2.70 -12.86
N GLY A 77 12.23 -2.95 -11.55
CA GLY A 77 12.16 -4.28 -10.96
C GLY A 77 10.88 -4.52 -10.13
N PRO A 78 11.00 -5.00 -8.89
CA PRO A 78 9.85 -5.10 -7.98
C PRO A 78 9.13 -3.77 -7.85
N ASN A 79 7.80 -3.79 -7.98
CA ASN A 79 6.97 -2.59 -7.82
C ASN A 79 5.86 -2.75 -6.79
N PHE A 80 5.53 -3.99 -6.39
CA PHE A 80 4.48 -4.23 -5.43
C PHE A 80 4.75 -5.48 -4.57
N VAL A 81 4.67 -5.33 -3.25
CA VAL A 81 4.79 -6.44 -2.31
C VAL A 81 3.63 -6.37 -1.32
N VAL A 82 2.85 -7.44 -1.22
CA VAL A 82 1.74 -7.53 -0.27
C VAL A 82 2.04 -8.49 0.87
N PHE A 83 1.66 -8.09 2.08
CA PHE A 83 1.62 -8.94 3.27
C PHE A 83 0.15 -9.07 3.71
N LEU A 84 -0.41 -10.27 3.68
CA LEU A 84 -1.76 -10.56 4.15
C LEU A 84 -1.73 -11.48 5.36
N GLY A 85 -2.37 -11.05 6.45
CA GLY A 85 -2.56 -11.86 7.65
C GLY A 85 -3.99 -12.39 7.76
N GLN A 86 -4.59 -12.21 8.94
CA GLN A 86 -5.98 -12.58 9.24
C GLN A 86 -6.88 -11.35 9.47
N LYS A 87 -6.36 -10.14 9.20
CA LYS A 87 -7.12 -8.89 9.27
C LYS A 87 -7.41 -8.31 7.88
N TYR A 88 -8.68 -8.23 7.52
CA TYR A 88 -9.15 -7.56 6.30
C TYR A 88 -8.93 -6.04 6.39
N GLY A 89 -9.21 -5.48 7.58
CA GLY A 89 -8.83 -4.13 7.94
C GLY A 89 -9.85 -3.05 7.59
N TYR A 90 -9.36 -1.83 7.43
CA TYR A 90 -10.20 -0.63 7.32
C TYR A 90 -10.97 -0.58 5.99
N ARG A 91 -12.28 -0.32 6.10
CA ARG A 91 -13.25 -0.26 4.99
C ARG A 91 -13.84 1.15 4.90
N PRO A 92 -13.23 2.09 4.16
CA PRO A 92 -13.68 3.47 4.14
C PRO A 92 -15.05 3.64 3.48
N ILE A 93 -15.75 4.71 3.83
CA ILE A 93 -16.80 5.26 2.96
C ILE A 93 -16.15 5.94 1.76
N PRO A 94 -16.81 5.96 0.59
CA PRO A 94 -16.22 6.52 -0.63
C PRO A 94 -16.03 8.04 -0.54
N THR A 95 -14.86 8.55 -0.91
CA THR A 95 -14.65 10.00 -1.01
C THR A 95 -15.46 10.62 -2.15
N TYR A 96 -15.62 9.87 -3.25
CA TYR A 96 -16.34 10.27 -4.45
C TYR A 96 -17.39 9.22 -4.78
N VAL A 97 -18.61 9.66 -5.07
CA VAL A 97 -19.71 8.81 -5.53
C VAL A 97 -20.39 9.52 -6.68
N LEU A 98 -20.74 8.81 -7.76
CA LEU A 98 -21.54 9.41 -8.83
C LEU A 98 -22.82 10.01 -8.23
N SER A 99 -23.19 11.23 -8.62
CA SER A 99 -24.36 11.86 -7.99
C SER A 99 -25.66 11.10 -8.27
N SER A 100 -25.76 10.45 -9.44
CA SER A 100 -26.86 9.54 -9.76
C SER A 100 -26.88 8.31 -8.85
N GLU A 101 -25.72 7.77 -8.52
CA GLU A 101 -25.57 6.60 -7.65
C GLU A 101 -25.90 6.93 -6.20
N LEU A 102 -25.43 8.07 -5.70
CA LEU A 102 -25.79 8.54 -4.36
C LEU A 102 -27.30 8.79 -4.26
N GLU A 103 -27.93 9.34 -5.29
CA GLU A 103 -29.38 9.56 -5.29
C GLU A 103 -30.15 8.23 -5.25
N MET A 104 -29.73 7.23 -6.04
CA MET A 104 -30.34 5.90 -5.98
C MET A 104 -30.24 5.27 -4.58
N LEU A 105 -29.07 5.41 -3.93
CA LEU A 105 -28.88 4.96 -2.56
C LEU A 105 -29.79 5.68 -1.57
N ARG A 106 -29.93 7.01 -1.72
CA ARG A 106 -30.80 7.83 -0.86
C ARG A 106 -32.26 7.39 -0.99
N THR A 107 -32.79 7.35 -2.21
CA THR A 107 -34.19 6.95 -2.46
C THR A 107 -34.48 5.55 -1.93
N GLU A 108 -33.55 4.61 -2.12
CA GLU A 108 -33.68 3.24 -1.61
C GLU A 108 -33.67 3.17 -0.08
N LEU A 109 -32.86 4.00 0.59
CA LEU A 109 -32.81 4.05 2.05
C LEU A 109 -34.05 4.73 2.64
N GLU A 110 -34.52 5.83 2.03
CA GLU A 110 -35.72 6.54 2.43
C GLU A 110 -36.98 5.66 2.28
N SER A 111 -37.08 4.87 1.20
CA SER A 111 -38.19 3.92 1.01
C SER A 111 -38.24 2.85 2.11
N GLN A 112 -37.11 2.58 2.76
CA GLN A 112 -36.99 1.67 3.91
C GLN A 112 -37.12 2.39 5.27
N GLY A 113 -37.50 3.67 5.28
CA GLY A 113 -37.68 4.48 6.50
C GLY A 113 -36.38 4.83 7.21
N MET A 114 -35.24 4.80 6.51
CA MET A 114 -33.94 5.19 7.07
C MET A 114 -33.72 6.71 6.96
N ASP A 115 -33.11 7.30 7.99
CA ASP A 115 -32.66 8.70 7.94
C ASP A 115 -31.38 8.82 7.10
N VAL A 116 -31.48 9.53 5.97
CA VAL A 116 -30.37 9.82 5.05
C VAL A 116 -29.75 11.20 5.26
N GLY A 117 -30.21 11.98 6.24
CA GLY A 117 -29.75 13.36 6.48
C GLY A 117 -28.24 13.45 6.78
N LEU A 118 -27.62 12.37 7.27
CA LEU A 118 -26.17 12.29 7.38
C LEU A 118 -25.47 12.31 6.02
N LEU A 119 -26.00 11.62 5.01
CA LEU A 119 -25.41 11.62 3.66
C LEU A 119 -25.53 13.03 3.06
N ASP A 120 -26.67 13.69 3.23
CA ASP A 120 -26.92 15.06 2.74
C ASP A 120 -26.01 16.09 3.40
N LYS A 121 -25.79 15.92 4.69
CA LYS A 121 -24.92 16.81 5.46
C LYS A 121 -23.47 16.70 5.01
N TRP A 122 -23.00 15.49 4.67
CA TRP A 122 -21.59 15.20 4.46
C TRP A 122 -21.15 15.17 2.99
N TYR A 123 -22.03 14.80 2.05
CA TYR A 123 -21.72 14.80 0.62
C TYR A 123 -22.24 16.05 -0.07
N LYS A 124 -21.40 16.69 -0.87
CA LYS A 124 -21.78 17.83 -1.72
C LYS A 124 -21.65 17.46 -3.19
N LYS A 125 -22.68 17.77 -3.96
CA LYS A 125 -22.68 17.60 -5.41
C LYS A 125 -21.73 18.61 -6.06
N ASP A 126 -20.76 18.09 -6.80
CA ASP A 126 -19.97 18.84 -7.77
C ASP A 126 -20.62 18.66 -9.16
N SER A 127 -21.27 19.73 -9.63
CA SER A 127 -21.87 19.78 -10.96
C SER A 127 -20.88 20.11 -12.08
N ASN A 128 -19.64 20.48 -11.74
CA ASN A 128 -18.60 20.77 -12.73
C ASN A 128 -17.89 19.48 -13.19
N ALA A 129 -17.92 18.43 -12.37
CA ALA A 129 -17.49 17.10 -12.78
C ALA A 129 -18.42 16.53 -13.87
N VAL A 130 -17.85 15.84 -14.86
CA VAL A 130 -18.58 15.18 -15.95
C VAL A 130 -18.23 13.69 -15.95
N PRO A 131 -19.13 12.79 -15.52
CA PRO A 131 -20.47 13.06 -14.98
C PRO A 131 -20.46 13.72 -13.59
N PRO A 132 -21.56 14.36 -13.16
CA PRO A 132 -21.66 14.98 -11.84
C PRO A 132 -21.36 13.99 -10.71
N THR A 133 -20.55 14.43 -9.76
CA THR A 133 -20.01 13.59 -8.68
C THR A 133 -20.31 14.24 -7.33
N SER A 134 -20.75 13.45 -6.36
CA SER A 134 -20.93 13.86 -4.97
C SER A 134 -19.66 13.55 -4.18
N ILE A 135 -19.11 14.57 -3.53
CA ILE A 135 -17.82 14.55 -2.85
C ILE A 135 -18.05 14.63 -1.34
N LEU A 136 -17.41 13.73 -0.60
CA LEU A 136 -17.37 13.76 0.85
C LEU A 136 -16.57 14.98 1.32
N GLN A 137 -17.21 15.86 2.09
CA GLN A 137 -16.58 17.09 2.58
C GLN A 137 -15.47 16.78 3.60
N PRO A 138 -14.41 17.63 3.68
CA PRO A 138 -13.40 17.51 4.72
C PRO A 138 -14.01 17.50 6.12
N ILE A 139 -13.47 16.70 7.03
CA ILE A 139 -14.00 16.54 8.40
C ILE A 139 -14.08 17.90 9.11
N SER A 140 -13.02 18.70 9.00
CA SER A 140 -12.89 20.03 9.60
C SER A 140 -13.80 21.09 8.98
N SER A 141 -14.42 20.81 7.83
CA SER A 141 -15.45 21.70 7.26
C SER A 141 -16.68 21.79 8.17
N ILE A 142 -16.97 20.73 8.93
CA ILE A 142 -18.09 20.64 9.88
C ILE A 142 -17.58 20.57 11.32
N LEU A 143 -16.57 19.74 11.60
CA LEU A 143 -16.00 19.49 12.93
C LEU A 143 -14.70 20.29 13.11
N LYS A 144 -14.83 21.57 13.43
CA LYS A 144 -13.74 22.57 13.39
C LYS A 144 -12.51 22.21 14.24
N ASN A 145 -12.68 21.43 15.29
CA ASN A 145 -11.59 21.05 16.20
C ASN A 145 -10.96 19.70 15.86
N PHE A 146 -11.40 18.99 14.81
CA PHE A 146 -10.88 17.67 14.44
C PHE A 146 -9.34 17.60 14.36
N ASN A 147 -8.73 18.66 13.82
CA ASN A 147 -7.28 18.83 13.69
C ASN A 147 -6.67 19.83 14.69
N ASN A 148 -7.43 20.31 15.69
CA ASN A 148 -6.98 21.32 16.63
C ASN A 148 -6.04 20.76 17.70
N LYS A 149 -4.75 20.68 17.36
CA LYS A 149 -3.68 20.21 18.25
C LYS A 149 -3.46 21.12 19.47
N ARG A 150 -3.95 22.37 19.45
CA ARG A 150 -3.79 23.32 20.56
C ARG A 150 -4.73 23.01 21.71
N ILE A 151 -5.90 22.41 21.42
CA ILE A 151 -6.91 22.07 22.42
C ILE A 151 -7.24 20.57 22.32
N PRO A 152 -6.45 19.69 22.97
CA PRO A 152 -6.59 18.25 22.86
C PRO A 152 -7.98 17.71 23.22
N LYS A 153 -8.66 18.34 24.18
CA LYS A 153 -10.00 17.93 24.61
C LYS A 153 -11.04 18.08 23.49
N LEU A 154 -11.13 19.28 22.89
CA LEU A 154 -12.05 19.53 21.78
C LEU A 154 -11.70 18.68 20.56
N GLN A 155 -10.40 18.46 20.31
CA GLN A 155 -9.96 17.55 19.26
C GLN A 155 -10.48 16.12 19.49
N GLN A 156 -10.37 15.61 20.72
CA GLN A 156 -10.83 14.26 21.04
C GLN A 156 -12.35 14.13 20.89
N GLU A 157 -13.11 15.15 21.30
CA GLU A 157 -14.57 15.21 21.16
C GLU A 157 -14.98 15.18 19.68
N ASP A 158 -14.44 16.07 18.85
CA ASP A 158 -14.73 16.12 17.41
C ASP A 158 -14.29 14.84 16.70
N GLN A 159 -13.14 14.28 17.08
CA GLN A 159 -12.72 12.98 16.54
C GLN A 159 -13.73 11.89 16.91
N ALA A 160 -14.18 11.81 18.15
CA ALA A 160 -15.17 10.82 18.56
C ALA A 160 -16.48 10.95 17.76
N ILE A 161 -16.96 12.18 17.55
CA ILE A 161 -18.14 12.48 16.73
C ILE A 161 -17.94 12.01 15.29
N TRP A 162 -16.80 12.32 14.68
CA TRP A 162 -16.49 11.88 13.31
C TRP A 162 -16.53 10.36 13.19
N TRP A 163 -15.85 9.65 14.09
CA TRP A 163 -15.74 8.20 14.00
C TRP A 163 -17.09 7.49 14.16
N ASP A 164 -17.96 7.99 15.04
CA ASP A 164 -19.34 7.53 15.15
C ASP A 164 -20.16 7.83 13.88
N THR A 165 -20.03 9.05 13.36
CA THR A 165 -20.72 9.50 12.13
C THR A 165 -20.30 8.68 10.91
N MET A 166 -19.01 8.40 10.74
CA MET A 166 -18.47 7.57 9.66
C MET A 166 -19.01 6.14 9.72
N VAL A 167 -19.09 5.55 10.92
CA VAL A 167 -19.68 4.21 11.09
C VAL A 167 -21.16 4.19 10.73
N LYS A 168 -21.92 5.23 11.08
CA LYS A 168 -23.34 5.37 10.69
C LYS A 168 -23.49 5.47 9.17
N MET A 169 -22.71 6.33 8.51
CA MET A 169 -22.73 6.46 7.05
C MET A 169 -22.30 5.15 6.37
N GLN A 170 -21.28 4.46 6.88
CA GLN A 170 -20.85 3.16 6.36
C GLN A 170 -21.99 2.13 6.39
N LYS A 171 -22.77 2.08 7.48
CA LYS A 171 -23.95 1.20 7.57
C LYS A 171 -25.02 1.57 6.55
N LEU A 172 -25.28 2.85 6.35
CA LEU A 172 -26.23 3.34 5.33
C LEU A 172 -25.79 2.91 3.93
N PHE A 173 -24.54 3.20 3.55
CA PHE A 173 -23.99 2.83 2.25
C PHE A 173 -24.08 1.33 1.98
N ARG A 174 -23.65 0.49 2.93
CA ARG A 174 -23.70 -0.98 2.77
C ARG A 174 -25.12 -1.49 2.66
N LYS A 175 -26.04 -0.98 3.48
CA LYS A 175 -27.45 -1.38 3.43
C LYS A 175 -28.09 -0.98 2.10
N GLY A 176 -27.89 0.26 1.66
CA GLY A 176 -28.39 0.76 0.38
C GLY A 176 -27.82 -0.03 -0.80
N ALA A 177 -26.50 -0.22 -0.84
CA ALA A 177 -25.83 -0.95 -1.92
C ALA A 177 -26.28 -2.41 -2.01
N GLN A 178 -26.45 -3.09 -0.86
CA GLN A 178 -26.97 -4.45 -0.83
C GLN A 178 -28.42 -4.52 -1.33
N SER A 179 -29.27 -3.56 -0.97
CA SER A 179 -30.67 -3.52 -1.43
C SER A 179 -30.77 -3.25 -2.94
N LEU A 180 -29.97 -2.32 -3.45
CA LEU A 180 -29.88 -2.04 -4.88
C LEU A 180 -29.35 -3.22 -5.68
N TYR A 181 -28.41 -3.99 -5.13
CA TYR A 181 -27.96 -5.24 -5.74
C TYR A 181 -29.08 -6.29 -5.76
N ASN A 182 -29.78 -6.48 -4.64
CA ASN A 182 -30.89 -7.44 -4.55
C ASN A 182 -32.05 -7.10 -5.50
N SER A 183 -32.24 -5.83 -5.83
CA SER A 183 -33.25 -5.36 -6.79
C SER A 183 -32.73 -5.27 -8.24
N GLY A 184 -31.49 -5.70 -8.50
CA GLY A 184 -30.89 -5.72 -9.84
C GLY A 184 -30.49 -4.36 -10.40
N LYS A 185 -30.50 -3.30 -9.58
CA LYS A 185 -30.08 -1.95 -9.98
C LYS A 185 -28.56 -1.75 -9.89
N PHE A 186 -27.89 -2.45 -8.98
CA PHE A 186 -26.44 -2.54 -8.93
C PHE A 186 -25.98 -3.90 -9.41
N ASP A 187 -24.86 -3.93 -10.13
CA ASP A 187 -24.09 -5.15 -10.31
C ASP A 187 -23.27 -5.49 -9.05
N LYS A 188 -22.64 -6.67 -9.08
CA LYS A 188 -21.89 -7.19 -7.93
C LYS A 188 -20.69 -6.30 -7.60
N ASP A 189 -20.00 -5.75 -8.60
CA ASP A 189 -18.79 -4.96 -8.42
C ASP A 189 -19.10 -3.57 -7.84
N THR A 190 -20.16 -2.93 -8.34
CA THR A 190 -20.69 -1.66 -7.82
C THR A 190 -21.12 -1.81 -6.36
N MET A 191 -21.84 -2.88 -6.03
CA MET A 191 -22.19 -3.17 -4.63
C MET A 191 -20.95 -3.41 -3.77
N HIS A 192 -20.04 -4.28 -4.23
CA HIS A 192 -18.85 -4.68 -3.47
C HIS A 192 -17.91 -3.51 -3.18
N ASN A 193 -17.89 -2.47 -4.02
CA ASN A 193 -17.12 -1.24 -3.78
C ASN A 193 -17.41 -0.60 -2.40
N TYR A 194 -18.62 -0.76 -1.85
CA TYR A 194 -19.02 -0.26 -0.54
C TYR A 194 -18.59 -1.14 0.65
N PHE A 195 -18.12 -2.36 0.37
CA PHE A 195 -17.68 -3.33 1.37
C PHE A 195 -16.15 -3.51 1.38
N MET A 196 -15.49 -3.05 0.33
CA MET A 196 -14.07 -3.26 0.09
C MET A 196 -13.16 -2.57 1.12
N SER A 197 -12.17 -3.31 1.63
CA SER A 197 -11.11 -2.74 2.45
C SER A 197 -10.06 -2.00 1.62
N VAL A 198 -9.29 -1.12 2.25
CA VAL A 198 -8.11 -0.51 1.61
C VAL A 198 -7.13 -1.60 1.16
N THR A 199 -6.91 -2.63 1.99
CA THR A 199 -6.07 -3.77 1.64
C THR A 199 -6.53 -4.45 0.36
N GLU A 200 -7.83 -4.68 0.18
CA GLU A 200 -8.35 -5.27 -1.05
C GLU A 200 -8.12 -4.34 -2.26
N ARG A 201 -8.38 -3.04 -2.12
CA ARG A 201 -8.12 -2.06 -3.18
C ARG A 201 -6.65 -2.08 -3.62
N GLU A 202 -5.72 -2.20 -2.69
CA GLU A 202 -4.30 -2.31 -2.97
C GLU A 202 -3.96 -3.60 -3.72
N VAL A 203 -4.51 -4.74 -3.31
CA VAL A 203 -4.25 -6.02 -3.99
C VAL A 203 -4.86 -6.03 -5.40
N ILE A 204 -6.05 -5.44 -5.57
CA ILE A 204 -6.67 -5.29 -6.89
C ILE A 204 -5.76 -4.51 -7.82
N ASN A 205 -5.30 -3.33 -7.41
CA ASN A 205 -4.48 -2.46 -8.26
C ASN A 205 -3.03 -2.95 -8.40
N GLY A 206 -2.48 -3.55 -7.35
CA GLY A 206 -1.09 -4.00 -7.30
C GLY A 206 -0.84 -5.37 -7.94
N ILE A 207 -1.85 -6.24 -7.99
CA ILE A 207 -1.70 -7.64 -8.45
C ILE A 207 -2.82 -8.06 -9.41
N LEU A 208 -4.10 -7.95 -9.01
CA LEU A 208 -5.20 -8.58 -9.76
C LEU A 208 -5.42 -7.97 -11.14
N ASN A 209 -5.32 -6.64 -11.25
CA ASN A 209 -5.49 -5.89 -12.49
C ASN A 209 -4.20 -5.80 -13.33
N VAL A 210 -3.07 -6.25 -12.79
CA VAL A 210 -1.78 -6.18 -13.50
C VAL A 210 -1.67 -7.32 -14.51
N LYS A 211 -1.13 -7.02 -15.70
CA LYS A 211 -0.96 -8.01 -16.77
C LYS A 211 0.07 -9.09 -16.43
N ASN A 212 1.18 -8.72 -15.79
CA ASN A 212 2.28 -9.62 -15.47
C ASN A 212 2.77 -9.42 -14.04
N THR A 213 2.60 -10.44 -13.20
CA THR A 213 3.02 -10.44 -11.79
C THR A 213 4.41 -11.02 -11.58
N LYS A 214 4.90 -11.85 -12.52
CA LYS A 214 6.09 -12.69 -12.40
C LYS A 214 7.38 -11.95 -12.09
N ASN A 215 7.53 -10.75 -12.64
CA ASN A 215 8.77 -9.99 -12.55
C ASN A 215 8.70 -8.81 -11.58
N HIS A 216 7.52 -8.54 -11.01
CA HIS A 216 7.27 -7.27 -10.33
C HIS A 216 6.60 -7.43 -8.96
N CYS A 217 5.87 -8.52 -8.74
CA CYS A 217 5.03 -8.68 -7.57
C CYS A 217 5.53 -9.82 -6.67
N LEU A 218 5.47 -9.62 -5.36
CA LEU A 218 5.62 -10.67 -4.35
C LEU A 218 4.42 -10.65 -3.39
N ALA A 219 4.05 -11.81 -2.87
CA ALA A 219 3.01 -11.94 -1.86
C ALA A 219 3.46 -12.83 -0.71
N TYR A 220 3.11 -12.41 0.49
CA TYR A 220 3.41 -13.09 1.73
C TYR A 220 2.12 -13.24 2.52
N ILE A 221 1.76 -14.48 2.86
CA ILE A 221 0.56 -14.78 3.65
C ILE A 221 0.99 -15.37 4.99
N ARG A 222 0.51 -14.78 6.10
CA ARG A 222 0.69 -15.33 7.44
C ARG A 222 -0.64 -15.78 8.03
N TYR A 223 -0.65 -16.99 8.55
CA TYR A 223 -1.70 -17.52 9.40
C TYR A 223 -1.18 -17.68 10.83
N ILE A 224 -1.95 -17.22 11.81
CA ILE A 224 -1.70 -17.40 13.24
C ILE A 224 -2.68 -18.46 13.75
N ASN A 225 -2.13 -19.54 14.28
CA ASN A 225 -2.85 -20.55 15.00
C ASN A 225 -3.16 -20.10 16.43
N ASN A 226 -4.28 -20.60 16.98
CA ASN A 226 -4.59 -20.49 18.41
C ASN A 226 -4.66 -19.05 18.97
N ILE A 227 -5.12 -18.08 18.15
CA ILE A 227 -5.29 -16.69 18.60
C ILE A 227 -6.16 -16.64 19.86
N ASN A 228 -5.65 -16.03 20.92
CA ASN A 228 -6.38 -15.89 22.18
C ASN A 228 -7.50 -14.84 22.07
N LEU A 229 -8.73 -15.30 21.85
CA LEU A 229 -9.93 -14.46 21.75
C LEU A 229 -10.42 -13.93 23.12
N GLN A 230 -9.91 -14.42 24.25
CA GLN A 230 -10.22 -13.83 25.56
C GLN A 230 -9.58 -12.44 25.71
N ASN A 231 -8.44 -12.21 25.06
CA ASN A 231 -7.78 -10.89 25.02
C ASN A 231 -8.11 -10.16 23.71
N LEU A 232 -9.36 -9.69 23.59
CA LEU A 232 -9.83 -8.98 22.39
C LEU A 232 -8.98 -7.75 22.02
N ARG A 233 -8.35 -7.10 23.00
CA ARG A 233 -7.47 -5.94 22.75
C ARG A 233 -6.24 -6.33 21.92
N LYS A 234 -5.68 -7.51 22.16
CA LYS A 234 -4.55 -8.05 21.40
C LYS A 234 -5.04 -8.75 20.13
N ALA A 235 -6.09 -9.56 20.21
CA ALA A 235 -6.65 -10.26 19.05
C ALA A 235 -7.10 -9.28 17.94
N SER A 236 -7.68 -8.13 18.28
CA SER A 236 -8.11 -7.11 17.31
C SER A 236 -6.97 -6.48 16.49
N LEU A 237 -5.71 -6.69 16.89
CA LEU A 237 -4.56 -6.31 16.07
C LEU A 237 -4.40 -7.21 14.84
N PHE A 238 -4.89 -8.45 14.90
CA PHE A 238 -4.71 -9.48 13.88
C PHE A 238 -6.04 -9.97 13.29
N LEU A 239 -7.17 -9.63 13.90
CA LEU A 239 -8.52 -10.02 13.49
C LEU A 239 -9.43 -8.78 13.42
N ASP A 240 -10.45 -8.85 12.57
CA ASP A 240 -11.55 -7.89 12.58
C ASP A 240 -12.59 -8.32 13.60
N ILE A 241 -12.87 -7.42 14.56
CA ILE A 241 -13.74 -7.68 15.70
C ILE A 241 -14.83 -6.61 15.72
N VAL A 242 -16.09 -7.06 15.69
CA VAL A 242 -17.29 -6.23 15.80
C VAL A 242 -18.16 -6.77 16.93
N ASN A 243 -18.68 -5.88 17.77
CA ASN A 243 -19.53 -6.25 18.92
C ASN A 243 -18.93 -7.36 19.80
N ARG A 244 -17.62 -7.31 20.07
CA ARG A 244 -16.85 -8.31 20.85
C ARG A 244 -16.79 -9.71 20.23
N SER A 245 -17.12 -9.85 18.95
CA SER A 245 -17.09 -11.10 18.18
C SER A 245 -16.34 -10.93 16.87
N LEU A 246 -15.97 -12.03 16.22
CA LEU A 246 -15.33 -11.96 14.90
C LEU A 246 -16.28 -11.40 13.86
N ASP A 247 -15.78 -10.48 13.03
CA ASP A 247 -16.49 -9.95 11.88
C ASP A 247 -16.47 -11.00 10.75
N ASN A 248 -17.48 -11.87 10.74
CA ASN A 248 -17.59 -12.96 9.77
C ASN A 248 -17.66 -12.47 8.32
N GLU A 249 -18.22 -11.29 8.07
CA GLU A 249 -18.27 -10.70 6.72
C GLU A 249 -16.84 -10.33 6.29
N ALA A 250 -16.09 -9.61 7.13
CA ALA A 250 -14.70 -9.29 6.86
C ALA A 250 -13.83 -10.56 6.69
N SER A 251 -14.05 -11.60 7.49
CA SER A 251 -13.34 -12.88 7.36
C SER A 251 -13.62 -13.57 6.01
N LYS A 252 -14.87 -13.57 5.54
CA LYS A 252 -15.24 -14.13 4.23
C LYS A 252 -14.62 -13.35 3.06
N LEU A 253 -14.68 -12.03 3.12
CA LEU A 253 -14.07 -11.15 2.11
C LEU A 253 -12.55 -11.35 2.06
N LEU A 254 -11.90 -11.44 3.23
CA LEU A 254 -10.47 -11.73 3.30
C LEU A 254 -10.14 -13.11 2.75
N ALA A 255 -10.91 -14.14 3.06
CA ALA A 255 -10.67 -15.50 2.54
C ALA A 255 -10.73 -15.51 1.00
N ASN A 256 -11.76 -14.91 0.40
CA ASN A 256 -11.86 -14.78 -1.06
C ASN A 256 -10.67 -14.00 -1.65
N LEU A 257 -10.21 -12.93 -1.00
CA LEU A 257 -9.04 -12.18 -1.48
C LEU A 257 -7.72 -12.95 -1.33
N ARG A 258 -7.45 -13.46 -0.13
CA ARG A 258 -6.15 -13.99 0.31
C ARG A 258 -5.93 -15.43 -0.15
N ASP A 259 -6.98 -16.24 -0.13
CA ASP A 259 -6.88 -17.69 -0.31
C ASP A 259 -7.34 -18.15 -1.70
N GLU A 260 -8.11 -17.34 -2.43
CA GLU A 260 -8.59 -17.64 -3.78
C GLU A 260 -7.96 -16.68 -4.82
N ARG A 261 -8.42 -15.42 -4.87
CA ARG A 261 -8.10 -14.49 -5.96
C ARG A 261 -6.61 -14.17 -6.09
N LEU A 262 -5.93 -13.94 -4.98
CA LEU A 262 -4.49 -13.63 -4.99
C LEU A 262 -3.66 -14.85 -5.46
N PRO A 263 -3.82 -16.05 -4.87
CA PRO A 263 -3.12 -17.25 -5.33
C PRO A 263 -3.39 -17.61 -6.79
N ASP A 264 -4.62 -17.40 -7.28
CA ASP A 264 -4.99 -17.69 -8.68
C ASP A 264 -4.28 -16.76 -9.68
N LYS A 265 -3.87 -15.56 -9.24
CA LYS A 265 -3.27 -14.53 -10.09
C LYS A 265 -1.74 -14.49 -10.03
N ILE A 266 -1.17 -14.68 -8.85
CA ILE A 266 0.28 -14.51 -8.64
C ILE A 266 1.04 -15.79 -8.97
N GLU A 267 2.25 -15.65 -9.52
CA GLU A 267 3.15 -16.78 -9.70
C GLU A 267 3.43 -17.50 -8.38
N THR A 268 3.33 -18.83 -8.38
CA THR A 268 3.56 -19.66 -7.19
C THR A 268 4.95 -19.43 -6.57
N THR A 269 5.97 -19.18 -7.40
CA THR A 269 7.33 -18.87 -6.90
C THR A 269 7.46 -17.52 -6.22
N ASN A 270 6.48 -16.63 -6.40
CA ASN A 270 6.44 -15.28 -5.84
C ASN A 270 5.47 -15.20 -4.63
N LEU A 271 4.80 -16.30 -4.30
CA LEU A 271 3.91 -16.43 -3.15
C LEU A 271 4.58 -17.26 -2.06
N GLN A 272 4.67 -16.71 -0.84
CA GLN A 272 5.13 -17.44 0.32
C GLN A 272 4.07 -17.46 1.41
N ARG A 273 3.87 -18.64 2.02
CA ARG A 273 2.96 -18.84 3.15
C ARG A 273 3.72 -19.16 4.42
N TYR A 274 3.20 -18.70 5.54
CA TYR A 274 3.70 -18.95 6.88
C TYR A 274 2.54 -19.28 7.80
N THR A 275 2.78 -20.25 8.68
CA THR A 275 1.92 -20.52 9.83
C THR A 275 2.76 -20.29 11.08
N VAL A 276 2.25 -19.50 12.01
CA VAL A 276 2.90 -19.21 13.29
C VAL A 276 1.92 -19.47 14.44
N GLU A 277 2.43 -19.71 15.62
CA GLU A 277 1.61 -19.95 16.82
C GLU A 277 1.39 -18.65 17.59
N TRP A 278 0.20 -18.46 18.16
CA TRP A 278 -0.01 -17.42 19.15
C TRP A 278 0.68 -17.79 20.46
N ILE A 279 1.68 -17.01 20.90
CA ILE A 279 2.46 -17.31 22.10
C ILE A 279 2.13 -16.33 23.23
N GLY A 280 1.73 -16.89 24.39
CA GLY A 280 1.51 -16.14 25.61
C GLY A 280 0.42 -15.08 25.53
N ARG A 281 0.60 -13.98 26.29
CA ARG A 281 -0.37 -12.87 26.36
C ARG A 281 -0.22 -11.88 25.20
N GLU A 282 0.99 -11.76 24.67
CA GLU A 282 1.34 -10.77 23.65
C GLU A 282 1.01 -11.24 22.23
N GLY A 283 0.97 -12.57 22.02
CA GLY A 283 0.66 -13.20 20.73
C GLY A 283 1.91 -13.34 19.89
N LEU A 284 2.18 -12.33 19.06
CA LEU A 284 3.36 -12.29 18.18
C LEU A 284 4.39 -11.33 18.76
N ASP A 285 5.60 -11.82 18.93
CA ASP A 285 6.73 -11.07 19.47
C ASP A 285 8.05 -11.46 18.75
N PRO A 286 8.93 -10.50 18.42
CA PRO A 286 10.16 -10.77 17.66
C PRO A 286 11.10 -11.79 18.29
N GLU A 287 11.17 -11.88 19.63
CA GLU A 287 12.07 -12.81 20.31
C GLU A 287 11.55 -14.24 20.18
N THR A 288 10.27 -14.42 20.52
CA THR A 288 9.59 -15.73 20.46
C THR A 288 9.39 -16.23 19.03
N HIS A 289 9.35 -15.34 18.04
CA HIS A 289 9.14 -15.66 16.61
C HIS A 289 10.39 -15.41 15.76
N SER A 290 11.57 -15.43 16.37
CA SER A 290 12.84 -15.11 15.71
C SER A 290 13.16 -16.05 14.53
N GLU A 291 12.88 -17.35 14.64
CA GLU A 291 13.07 -18.32 13.55
C GLU A 291 12.19 -18.00 12.33
N TYR A 292 10.90 -17.76 12.56
CA TYR A 292 9.97 -17.30 11.52
C TYR A 292 10.49 -16.04 10.83
N LEU A 293 10.88 -15.04 11.62
CA LEU A 293 11.38 -13.76 11.10
C LEU A 293 12.66 -13.93 10.31
N GLN A 294 13.59 -14.78 10.76
CA GLN A 294 14.84 -15.06 10.07
C GLN A 294 14.60 -15.73 8.72
N HIS A 295 13.69 -16.71 8.67
CA HIS A 295 13.30 -17.34 7.40
C HIS A 295 12.61 -16.33 6.47
N PHE A 296 11.71 -15.52 7.02
CA PHE A 296 11.00 -14.46 6.29
C PHE A 296 11.94 -13.45 5.65
N ILE A 297 12.87 -12.85 6.40
CA ILE A 297 13.80 -11.85 5.84
C ILE A 297 14.75 -12.46 4.82
N THR A 298 15.18 -13.71 5.03
CA THR A 298 16.08 -14.40 4.10
C THR A 298 15.36 -14.66 2.78
N HIS A 299 14.11 -15.13 2.85
CA HIS A 299 13.27 -15.35 1.68
C HIS A 299 12.98 -14.04 0.95
N PHE A 300 12.63 -12.98 1.70
CA PHE A 300 12.36 -11.66 1.15
C PHE A 300 13.56 -11.10 0.39
N TYR A 301 14.73 -11.06 1.04
CA TYR A 301 15.96 -10.58 0.44
C TYR A 301 16.26 -11.31 -0.88
N ARG A 302 16.26 -12.65 -0.83
CA ARG A 302 16.56 -13.50 -1.99
C ARG A 302 15.63 -13.22 -3.17
N ASN A 303 14.33 -13.08 -2.92
CA ASN A 303 13.36 -12.87 -3.99
C ASN A 303 13.40 -11.45 -4.56
N ILE A 304 13.59 -10.43 -3.73
CA ILE A 304 13.80 -9.06 -4.23
C ILE A 304 15.05 -9.00 -5.10
N VAL A 305 16.18 -9.55 -4.63
CA VAL A 305 17.42 -9.64 -5.42
C VAL A 305 17.18 -10.36 -6.75
N LYS A 306 16.49 -11.51 -6.73
CA LYS A 306 16.16 -12.27 -7.94
C LYS A 306 15.36 -11.44 -8.96
N LEU A 307 14.39 -10.67 -8.49
CA LEU A 307 13.56 -9.81 -9.33
C LEU A 307 14.37 -8.62 -9.89
N VAL A 308 15.19 -7.96 -9.07
CA VAL A 308 16.09 -6.88 -9.50
C VAL A 308 17.08 -7.39 -10.55
N ASP A 309 17.77 -8.49 -10.28
CA ASP A 309 18.72 -9.09 -11.22
C ASP A 309 18.07 -9.50 -12.54
N ARG A 310 16.81 -9.97 -12.50
CA ARG A 310 16.07 -10.32 -13.72
C ARG A 310 15.68 -9.08 -14.52
N ALA A 311 15.25 -8.01 -13.85
CA ALA A 311 14.93 -6.75 -14.49
C ALA A 311 16.16 -6.17 -15.20
N MET A 312 17.31 -6.15 -14.53
CA MET A 312 18.56 -5.64 -15.11
C MET A 312 19.00 -6.43 -16.34
N ARG A 313 18.99 -7.77 -16.28
CA ARG A 313 19.32 -8.58 -17.46
C ARG A 313 18.42 -8.31 -18.66
N LYS A 314 17.13 -8.02 -18.42
CA LYS A 314 16.18 -7.72 -19.49
C LYS A 314 16.46 -6.35 -20.09
N GLU A 315 16.82 -5.36 -19.28
CA GLU A 315 17.23 -4.04 -19.77
C GLU A 315 18.56 -4.11 -20.52
N ASP A 316 19.60 -4.75 -19.98
CA ASP A 316 20.90 -4.91 -20.66
C ASP A 316 20.78 -5.53 -22.07
N SER A 317 19.75 -6.35 -22.27
CA SER A 317 19.48 -7.00 -23.57
C SER A 317 18.70 -6.12 -24.55
N SER A 318 18.20 -4.96 -24.11
CA SER A 318 17.47 -4.01 -24.95
C SER A 318 18.44 -2.99 -25.58
N ALA A 319 18.15 -2.52 -26.80
CA ALA A 319 19.01 -1.54 -27.48
C ALA A 319 19.20 -0.25 -26.67
N GLN A 320 18.20 0.12 -25.87
CA GLN A 320 18.23 1.29 -25.00
C GLN A 320 18.91 1.00 -23.65
N GLY A 321 18.78 -0.22 -23.14
CA GLY A 321 19.44 -0.61 -21.91
C GLY A 321 20.94 -0.86 -22.08
N GLN A 322 21.43 -1.22 -23.28
CA GLN A 322 22.87 -1.19 -23.56
C GLN A 322 23.48 0.21 -23.33
N ILE A 323 22.77 1.27 -23.76
CA ILE A 323 23.18 2.66 -23.54
C ILE A 323 23.09 3.03 -22.05
N ILE A 324 22.00 2.65 -21.37
CA ILE A 324 21.83 2.94 -19.94
C ILE A 324 22.91 2.23 -19.10
N THR A 325 23.22 0.98 -19.41
CA THR A 325 24.22 0.18 -18.72
C THR A 325 25.62 0.73 -18.95
N GLU A 326 25.94 1.20 -20.16
CA GLU A 326 27.17 1.92 -20.44
C GLU A 326 27.27 3.22 -19.60
N ILE A 327 26.19 4.02 -19.53
CA ILE A 327 26.15 5.24 -18.72
C ILE A 327 26.33 4.91 -17.23
N LEU A 328 25.65 3.90 -16.70
CA LEU A 328 25.76 3.49 -15.30
C LEU A 328 27.14 2.94 -14.94
N GLN A 329 27.74 2.15 -15.83
CA GLN A 329 29.10 1.64 -15.67
C GLN A 329 30.13 2.78 -15.67
N HIS A 330 29.99 3.76 -16.58
CA HIS A 330 30.84 4.94 -16.58
C HIS A 330 30.66 5.79 -15.32
N LEU A 331 29.42 6.02 -14.87
CA LEU A 331 29.16 6.74 -13.62
C LEU A 331 29.78 6.03 -12.42
N HIS A 332 29.65 4.70 -12.35
CA HIS A 332 30.24 3.91 -11.28
C HIS A 332 31.77 3.96 -11.31
N ALA A 333 32.38 3.80 -12.49
CA ALA A 333 33.82 3.92 -12.67
C ALA A 333 34.31 5.29 -12.19
N CYS A 334 33.67 6.38 -12.64
CA CYS A 334 34.00 7.74 -12.20
C CYS A 334 33.88 7.91 -10.67
N ASN A 335 32.80 7.43 -10.06
CA ASN A 335 32.59 7.56 -8.61
C ASN A 335 33.63 6.77 -7.80
N ASN A 336 34.03 5.58 -8.28
CA ASN A 336 35.11 4.80 -7.67
C ASN A 336 36.46 5.50 -7.82
N SER A 337 36.75 6.10 -8.98
CA SER A 337 37.98 6.88 -9.20
C SER A 337 38.09 8.08 -8.25
N VAL A 338 36.97 8.78 -8.00
CA VAL A 338 36.92 9.91 -7.05
C VAL A 338 37.14 9.44 -5.60
N ARG A 339 36.58 8.29 -5.21
CA ARG A 339 36.74 7.74 -3.84
C ARG A 339 38.15 7.24 -3.55
N VAL A 340 38.86 6.72 -4.56
CA VAL A 340 40.23 6.20 -4.41
C VAL A 340 41.28 7.32 -4.46
N ASN A 341 40.99 8.44 -5.12
CA ASN A 341 41.89 9.59 -5.21
C ASN A 341 41.12 10.91 -5.02
N PRO A 342 41.01 11.43 -3.77
CA PRO A 342 40.31 12.70 -3.52
C PRO A 342 41.00 13.95 -4.10
N THR A 343 42.17 13.81 -4.73
CA THR A 343 43.03 14.92 -5.20
C THR A 343 43.44 14.86 -6.68
N LYS A 344 42.69 14.19 -7.56
CA LYS A 344 42.89 14.36 -9.01
C LYS A 344 41.61 14.77 -9.73
N THR A 345 41.61 16.03 -10.15
CA THR A 345 40.70 16.65 -11.11
C THR A 345 40.55 15.75 -12.34
N ILE A 346 39.35 15.23 -12.59
CA ILE A 346 39.02 14.22 -13.63
C ILE A 346 39.02 14.78 -15.07
N ILE A 347 39.72 15.89 -15.35
CA ILE A 347 39.60 16.57 -16.66
C ILE A 347 40.69 16.16 -17.66
N GLU A 348 41.79 15.49 -17.29
CA GLU A 348 42.96 15.38 -18.19
C GLU A 348 43.20 14.04 -18.91
N GLN A 349 42.36 13.00 -18.78
CA GLN A 349 42.67 11.68 -19.39
C GLN A 349 41.74 11.20 -20.51
N LYS A 350 40.85 12.04 -21.05
CA LYS A 350 40.03 11.68 -22.23
C LYS A 350 40.17 12.60 -23.45
N LEU A 351 41.03 13.61 -23.40
CA LEU A 351 41.31 14.49 -24.55
C LEU A 351 42.52 14.05 -25.40
N SER A 352 43.22 12.98 -25.03
CA SER A 352 44.39 12.49 -25.79
C SER A 352 44.06 11.46 -26.88
N TYR A 353 42.79 11.28 -27.24
CA TYR A 353 42.36 10.29 -28.24
C TYR A 353 41.71 10.91 -29.49
N SER A 354 41.80 12.23 -29.65
CA SER A 354 41.25 12.96 -30.81
C SER A 354 42.31 13.58 -31.74
N ASP A 355 43.61 13.37 -31.50
CA ASP A 355 44.71 14.03 -32.24
C ASP A 355 45.60 13.08 -33.07
N GLU A 356 45.11 11.91 -33.47
CA GLU A 356 45.79 11.09 -34.49
C GLU A 356 44.89 10.83 -35.70
N LEU A 357 44.75 11.87 -36.54
CA LEU A 357 44.43 11.69 -37.96
C LEU A 357 45.75 11.64 -38.75
N PRO A 358 45.96 10.66 -39.63
CA PRO A 358 47.21 10.54 -40.38
C PRO A 358 47.36 11.71 -41.35
N GLY A 359 48.45 12.45 -41.17
CA GLY A 359 48.86 13.56 -42.03
C GLY A 359 49.03 13.13 -43.49
N SER A 360 48.46 13.93 -44.37
CA SER A 360 48.72 13.95 -45.81
C SER A 360 50.21 14.16 -46.11
N ASN A 361 50.78 13.26 -46.91
CA ASN A 361 52.12 13.40 -47.48
C ASN A 361 52.22 14.62 -48.41
N PRO A 362 53.31 15.40 -48.36
CA PRO A 362 53.64 16.37 -49.41
C PRO A 362 54.71 15.81 -50.34
N LYS A 363 54.32 15.46 -51.57
CA LYS A 363 54.95 15.82 -52.86
C LYS A 363 54.36 15.00 -54.00
#